data_AF-W7SS76-F1
#
_entry.id   AF-W7SS76-F1
#
_cell.length_a   1.000
_cell.length_b   1.000
_cell.length_c   1.000
_cell.angle_alpha   90.00
_cell.angle_beta   90.00
_cell.angle_gamma   90.00
#
_symmetry.space_group_name_H-M   'P 1'
#
loop_
_entity.id
_entity.type
_entity.pdbx_description
1 polymer ?
#
loop_
_entity_poly.entity_id
_entity_poly.type
_entity_poly.pdbx_seq_one_letter_code
_entity_poly.pdbx_strand_id
1 'polypeptide(L)'
;MPIKAGAKAMRDAGVPAAVSYSAGTFVCNHVFYGLMHLIATELPHVRGGFVHVPYSAEMTAGAAADRASLPVRTIADGLAAFALACVQTSDDLRVGEGTLH
;
A
#
# COMPACT_ATOMS: atom_id res chain seq x y z
N MET A 1 -8.81 -0.20 7.37
CA MET A 1 -7.88 -1.22 6.83
C MET A 1 -6.71 -1.35 7.81
N PRO A 2 -6.25 -2.58 8.15
CA PRO A 2 -5.13 -2.77 9.07
C PRO A 2 -3.78 -2.62 8.35
N ILE A 3 -3.37 -1.37 8.12
CA ILE A 3 -2.22 -1.03 7.27
C ILE A 3 -0.89 -1.52 7.83
N LYS A 4 -0.74 -1.57 9.16
CA LYS A 4 0.50 -2.04 9.80
C LYS A 4 0.61 -3.56 9.75
N ALA A 5 -0.51 -4.27 9.94
CA ALA A 5 -0.58 -5.70 9.70
C ALA A 5 -0.22 -6.06 8.25
N GLY A 6 -0.79 -5.33 7.29
CA GLY A 6 -0.51 -5.53 5.88
C GLY A 6 0.95 -5.24 5.52
N ALA A 7 1.52 -4.12 5.98
CA ALA A 7 2.93 -3.80 5.74
C ALA A 7 3.88 -4.84 6.37
N LYS A 8 3.56 -5.33 7.58
CA LYS A 8 4.29 -6.45 8.19
C LYS A 8 4.20 -7.71 7.32
N ALA A 9 3.03 -8.09 6.84
CA ALA A 9 2.85 -9.28 6.01
C ALA A 9 3.64 -9.21 4.69
N MET A 10 3.70 -8.04 4.05
CA MET A 10 4.56 -7.83 2.88
C MET A 10 6.04 -8.09 3.21
N ARG A 11 6.53 -7.54 4.32
CA ARG A 11 7.92 -7.73 4.76
C ARG A 11 8.22 -9.18 5.13
N ASP A 12 7.30 -9.86 5.80
CA ASP A 12 7.42 -11.28 6.13
C ASP A 12 7.46 -12.15 4.85
N ALA A 13 6.82 -11.71 3.77
CA ALA A 13 6.89 -12.32 2.44
C ALA A 13 8.14 -11.91 1.64
N GLY A 14 9.06 -11.14 2.22
CA GLY A 14 10.30 -10.70 1.58
C GLY A 14 10.16 -9.47 0.67
N VAL A 15 9.02 -8.77 0.72
CA VAL A 15 8.76 -7.56 -0.09
C VAL A 15 8.93 -6.30 0.77
N PRO A 16 9.79 -5.35 0.39
CA PRO A 16 9.98 -4.13 1.16
C PRO A 16 8.69 -3.30 1.19
N ALA A 17 8.26 -2.90 2.38
CA ALA A 17 7.04 -2.12 2.60
C ALA A 17 7.16 -1.20 3.81
N ALA A 18 6.57 -0.02 3.68
CA ALA A 18 6.49 0.99 4.74
C ALA A 18 5.10 1.67 4.70
N VAL A 19 4.67 2.22 5.83
CA VAL A 19 3.46 3.04 5.89
C VAL A 19 3.76 4.43 5.34
N SER A 20 3.00 4.85 4.32
CA SER A 20 3.06 6.22 3.80
C SER A 20 2.06 7.13 4.51
N TYR A 21 2.47 8.37 4.76
CA TYR A 21 1.66 9.42 5.38
C TYR A 21 1.16 10.47 4.37
N SER A 22 1.52 10.32 3.09
CA SER A 22 0.99 11.13 2.00
C SER A 22 0.79 10.26 0.76
N ALA A 23 -0.38 10.38 0.14
CA ALA A 23 -0.67 9.78 -1.17
C ALA A 23 -0.33 10.74 -2.33
N GLY A 24 0.33 11.87 -2.04
CA GLY A 24 0.55 12.96 -2.99
C GLY A 24 -0.70 13.78 -3.24
N THR A 25 -0.69 14.57 -4.32
CA THR A 25 -1.78 15.49 -4.68
C THR A 25 -2.32 15.28 -6.08
N PHE A 26 -1.95 14.15 -6.71
CA PHE A 26 -2.44 13.79 -8.05
C PHE A 26 -3.63 12.80 -7.96
N VAL A 27 -3.91 12.12 -9.07
CA VAL A 27 -5.06 11.23 -9.22
C VAL A 27 -5.07 10.09 -8.19
N CYS A 28 -3.91 9.58 -7.77
CA CYS A 28 -3.83 8.56 -6.73
C CYS A 28 -4.52 8.99 -5.42
N ASN A 29 -4.23 10.21 -4.95
CA ASN A 29 -4.88 10.77 -3.78
C ASN A 29 -6.35 11.10 -4.02
N HIS A 30 -6.71 11.57 -5.23
CA HIS A 30 -8.10 11.83 -5.58
C HIS A 30 -8.96 10.55 -5.49
N VAL A 31 -8.48 9.43 -6.06
CA VAL A 31 -9.16 8.13 -5.98
C VAL A 31 -9.24 7.65 -4.54
N PHE A 32 -8.15 7.77 -3.77
CA PHE A 32 -8.14 7.38 -2.36
C PHE A 32 -9.16 8.19 -1.55
N TYR A 33 -9.15 9.52 -1.69
CA TYR A 33 -10.08 10.40 -1.00
C TYR A 33 -11.53 10.10 -1.38
N GLY A 34 -11.82 9.91 -2.67
CA GLY A 34 -13.16 9.55 -3.16
C GLY A 34 -13.67 8.23 -2.58
N LEU A 35 -12.82 7.20 -2.53
CA LEU A 35 -13.16 5.92 -1.90
C LEU A 35 -13.50 6.10 -0.41
N MET A 36 -12.67 6.84 0.32
CA MET A 36 -12.90 7.05 1.76
C MET A 36 -14.14 7.89 2.01
N HIS A 37 -14.44 8.86 1.15
CA HIS A 37 -15.67 9.63 1.20
C HIS A 37 -16.90 8.72 1.01
N LEU A 38 -16.90 7.88 -0.03
CA LEU A 38 -17.98 6.93 -0.31
C LEU A 38 -18.22 5.97 0.87
N ILE A 39 -17.15 5.45 1.48
CA ILE A 39 -17.25 4.60 2.67
C ILE A 39 -17.87 5.38 3.84
N ALA A 40 -17.48 6.63 4.03
CA ALA A 40 -18.00 7.45 5.12
C ALA A 40 -19.48 7.85 4.94
N THR A 41 -19.95 8.03 3.71
CA THR A 41 -21.29 8.57 3.42
C THR A 41 -22.31 7.52 3.01
N GLU A 42 -21.91 6.48 2.29
CA GLU A 42 -22.83 5.56 1.61
C GLU A 42 -22.58 4.09 1.97
N LEU A 43 -21.33 3.70 2.24
CA LEU A 43 -20.94 2.30 2.47
C LEU A 43 -20.18 2.09 3.79
N PRO A 44 -20.75 2.43 4.96
CA PRO A 44 -20.03 2.44 6.26
C PRO A 44 -19.55 1.07 6.75
N HIS A 45 -20.07 -0.02 6.18
CA HIS A 45 -19.65 -1.39 6.50
C HIS A 45 -18.43 -1.86 5.70
N VAL A 46 -18.03 -1.11 4.67
CA VAL A 46 -16.89 -1.47 3.81
C VAL A 46 -15.59 -0.99 4.43
N ARG A 47 -14.55 -1.84 4.37
CA ARG A 47 -13.18 -1.46 4.73
C ARG A 47 -12.42 -1.11 3.45
N GLY A 48 -11.85 0.08 3.39
CA GLY A 48 -11.07 0.55 2.25
C GLY A 48 -9.73 1.15 2.67
N GLY A 49 -8.90 1.40 1.65
CA GLY A 49 -7.59 2.02 1.78
C GLY A 49 -6.87 2.07 0.43
N PHE A 50 -5.60 2.47 0.45
CA PHE A 50 -4.79 2.66 -0.75
C PHE A 50 -3.36 2.15 -0.53
N VAL A 51 -2.76 1.58 -1.58
CA VAL A 51 -1.37 1.09 -1.58
C VAL A 51 -0.66 1.64 -2.82
N HIS A 52 0.43 2.35 -2.63
CA HIS A 52 1.35 2.69 -3.72
C HIS A 52 2.31 1.52 -3.95
N VAL A 53 2.69 1.32 -5.21
CA VAL A 53 3.73 0.37 -5.61
C VAL A 53 4.84 1.13 -6.35
N PRO A 54 6.10 0.67 -6.27
CA PRO A 54 7.18 1.27 -7.03
C PRO A 54 7.01 0.98 -8.53
N TYR A 55 7.90 1.57 -9.33
CA TYR A 55 7.99 1.19 -10.73
C TYR A 55 8.26 -0.31 -10.88
N SER A 56 7.81 -0.87 -12.00
CA SER A 56 8.24 -2.21 -12.38
C SER A 56 9.67 -2.17 -12.95
N ALA A 57 10.41 -3.27 -12.82
CA ALA A 57 11.76 -3.37 -13.37
C ALA A 57 11.79 -3.08 -14.88
N GLU A 58 10.75 -3.49 -15.61
CA GLU A 58 10.58 -3.24 -17.04
C GLU A 58 10.37 -1.77 -17.36
N MET A 59 9.66 -1.02 -16.51
CA MET A 59 9.45 0.43 -16.70
C MET A 59 10.74 1.24 -16.52
N THR A 60 11.67 0.73 -15.72
CA THR A 60 12.97 1.37 -15.48
C THR A 60 14.05 0.87 -16.43
N ALA A 61 13.80 -0.18 -17.21
CA ALA A 61 14.76 -0.72 -18.16
C ALA A 61 15.11 0.34 -19.22
N GLY A 62 16.37 0.79 -19.23
CA GLY A 62 16.83 1.83 -20.17
C GLY A 62 16.50 3.27 -19.74
N ALA A 63 16.02 3.50 -18.51
CA ALA A 63 15.86 4.85 -17.99
C ALA A 63 17.22 5.53 -17.78
N ALA A 64 17.32 6.82 -18.16
CA ALA A 64 18.56 7.60 -18.03
C ALA A 64 18.96 7.91 -16.57
N ALA A 65 18.03 7.74 -15.63
CA ALA A 65 18.25 7.96 -14.21
C ALA A 65 17.91 6.69 -13.43
N ASP A 66 18.70 6.42 -12.39
CA ASP A 66 18.41 5.34 -11.45
C ASP A 66 17.05 5.60 -10.77
N ARG A 67 16.16 4.61 -10.86
CA ARG A 67 14.82 4.66 -10.29
C ARG A 67 14.59 3.34 -9.58
N ALA A 68 14.27 3.42 -8.29
CA ALA A 68 13.89 2.25 -7.52
C ALA A 68 12.71 1.53 -8.18
N SER A 69 12.87 0.23 -8.39
CA SER A 69 11.86 -0.63 -9.01
C SER A 69 11.88 -2.02 -8.40
N LEU A 70 10.80 -2.77 -8.60
CA LEU A 70 10.68 -4.18 -8.23
C LEU A 70 10.13 -4.97 -9.43
N PRO A 71 10.45 -6.28 -9.55
CA PRO A 71 9.78 -7.14 -10.51
C PRO A 71 8.27 -7.16 -10.24
N VAL A 72 7.44 -7.18 -11.30
CA VAL A 72 5.97 -7.22 -11.17
C VAL A 72 5.51 -8.39 -10.29
N ARG A 73 6.17 -9.55 -10.42
CA ARG A 73 5.87 -10.73 -9.59
C ARG A 73 6.07 -10.44 -8.10
N THR A 74 7.18 -9.81 -7.72
CA THR A 74 7.46 -9.41 -6.33
C THR A 74 6.42 -8.43 -5.81
N ILE A 75 5.99 -7.46 -6.63
CA ILE A 75 4.90 -6.53 -6.26
C ILE A 75 3.59 -7.31 -6.03
N ALA A 76 3.24 -8.23 -6.92
CA ALA A 76 2.04 -9.04 -6.82
C ALA A 76 2.03 -9.94 -5.58
N ASP A 77 3.14 -10.61 -5.27
CA ASP A 77 3.28 -11.45 -4.08
C ASP A 77 3.10 -10.65 -2.79
N GLY A 78 3.67 -9.44 -2.75
CA GLY A 78 3.48 -8.49 -1.65
C GLY A 78 2.02 -8.06 -1.49
N LEU A 79 1.37 -7.65 -2.59
CA LEU A 79 -0.04 -7.25 -2.56
C LEU A 79 -0.96 -8.41 -2.15
N ALA A 80 -0.66 -9.64 -2.55
CA ALA A 80 -1.40 -10.82 -2.12
C ALA A 80 -1.28 -11.05 -0.60
N ALA A 81 -0.06 -10.98 -0.06
CA ALA A 81 0.17 -11.08 1.39
C ALA A 81 -0.54 -9.96 2.16
N PHE A 82 -0.48 -8.72 1.64
CA PHE A 82 -1.16 -7.56 2.20
C PHE A 82 -2.69 -7.76 2.25
N ALA A 83 -3.29 -8.20 1.14
CA ALA A 83 -4.73 -8.42 1.03
C ALA A 83 -5.19 -9.51 1.99
N LEU A 84 -4.44 -10.61 2.10
CA LEU A 84 -4.75 -11.70 3.03
C LEU A 84 -4.73 -11.21 4.49
N ALA A 85 -3.71 -10.44 4.88
CA ALA A 85 -3.63 -9.83 6.20
C ALA A 85 -4.83 -8.90 6.48
N CYS A 86 -5.30 -8.13 5.49
CA CYS A 86 -6.49 -7.28 5.63
C CYS A 86 -7.79 -8.07 5.82
N VAL A 87 -7.90 -9.25 5.22
CA VAL A 87 -9.06 -10.13 5.40
C VAL A 87 -9.04 -10.74 6.80
N GLN A 88 -7.88 -11.23 7.24
CA GLN A 88 -7.71 -11.96 8.51
C GLN A 88 -7.66 -11.06 9.75
N THR A 89 -7.38 -9.77 9.56
CA THR A 89 -7.18 -8.82 10.65
C THR A 89 -8.27 -7.75 10.64
N SER A 90 -8.98 -7.57 11.74
CA SER A 90 -9.99 -6.51 11.90
C SER A 90 -9.40 -5.27 12.55
N ASP A 91 -8.70 -5.44 13.66
CA ASP A 91 -8.00 -4.37 14.39
C ASP A 91 -6.51 -4.36 14.05
N ASP A 92 -5.99 -3.18 13.71
CA ASP A 92 -4.60 -3.06 13.27
C ASP A 92 -3.58 -3.26 14.41
N LEU A 93 -2.35 -3.57 14.04
CA LEU A 93 -1.25 -3.76 14.98
C LEU A 93 -0.91 -2.47 15.73
N ARG A 94 -0.63 -2.58 17.03
CA ARG A 94 -0.19 -1.47 17.87
C ARG A 94 1.34 -1.37 17.88
N VAL A 95 1.91 -1.01 16.73
CA VAL A 95 3.37 -0.83 16.53
C VAL A 95 3.69 0.55 15.98
N GLY A 96 4.91 1.04 16.24
CA GLY A 96 5.41 2.30 15.70
C GLY A 96 5.83 2.15 14.24
N GLU A 97 5.09 2.77 13.32
CA GLU A 97 5.42 2.84 11.88
C GLU A 97 5.49 4.31 11.41
N GLY A 98 5.65 5.24 12.36
CA GLY A 98 5.76 6.68 12.11
C GLY A 98 7.04 7.05 11.38
N THR A 99 6.99 8.16 10.64
CA THR A 99 8.17 8.82 10.05
C THR A 99 8.47 10.12 10.79
N LEU A 100 9.75 10.49 10.91
CA LEU A 100 10.19 11.79 11.45
C LEU A 100 10.33 12.88 10.37
N HIS A 101 10.13 12.50 9.11
CA HIS A 101 10.30 13.32 7.91
C HIS A 101 9.15 13.10 6.94
#